data_AF-A0AAD4QUY4-F1
#
_entry.id   AF-A0AAD4QUY4-F1
#
_cell.length_a   1.000
_cell.length_b   1.000
_cell.length_c   1.000
_cell.angle_alpha   90.00
_cell.angle_beta   90.00
_cell.angle_gamma   90.00
#
_symmetry.space_group_name_H-M   'P 1'
#
loop_
_entity.id
_entity.type
_entity.pdbx_description
1 polymer ?
#
loop_
_entity_poly.entity_id
_entity_poly.type
_entity_poly.pdbx_seq_one_letter_code
_entity_poly.pdbx_strand_id
1 'polypeptide(L)'
;MVVAIALGIGASMTTLTVFHVLSGDPIPDKSDRLFYVQVDPRPRAGYLTGEEPESQMTRFDAETLLREKRGERQAMMSAGDATIEPEGSALKPFNIDTRWTSADFFPMFNVPMLYGRAWTASDDDGRARVVCCPGGLMMPLSTAMDLKLGSNGNMNCFRDGAPDDDSNSINAPCTWIQYWVELDPSKAEDYRPTW
;
A
#
# COMPACT_ATOMS: atom_id res chain seq x y z
N MET A 1 1.55 -41.52 30.33
CA MET A 1 2.33 -41.44 29.08
C MET A 1 1.45 -41.16 27.86
N VAL A 2 0.38 -41.93 27.61
CA VAL A 2 -0.51 -41.73 26.44
C VAL A 2 -1.18 -40.36 26.39
N VAL A 3 -1.68 -39.84 27.52
CA VAL A 3 -2.33 -38.51 27.57
C VAL A 3 -1.38 -37.38 27.17
N ALA A 4 -0.13 -37.43 27.62
CA ALA A 4 0.87 -36.40 27.29
C ALA A 4 1.20 -36.40 25.77
N ILE A 5 1.28 -37.58 25.16
CA ILE A 5 1.51 -37.73 23.71
C ILE A 5 0.29 -37.21 22.93
N ALA A 6 -0.93 -37.59 23.34
CA ALA A 6 -2.16 -37.13 22.69
C ALA A 6 -2.29 -35.59 22.75
N LEU A 7 -1.96 -34.97 23.88
CA LEU A 7 -1.97 -33.52 24.05
C LEU A 7 -0.91 -32.84 23.17
N GLY A 8 0.29 -33.40 23.08
CA GLY A 8 1.36 -32.87 22.22
C GLY A 8 1.02 -32.94 20.73
N ILE A 9 0.43 -34.05 20.27
CA ILE A 9 -0.02 -34.20 18.88
C ILE A 9 -1.17 -33.23 18.59
N GLY A 10 -2.13 -33.10 19.50
CA GLY A 10 -3.25 -32.16 19.36
C GLY A 10 -2.78 -30.71 19.23
N ALA A 11 -1.88 -30.25 20.12
CA ALA A 11 -1.32 -28.91 20.06
C ALA A 11 -0.54 -28.65 18.75
N SER A 12 0.20 -29.64 18.27
CA SER A 12 0.97 -29.55 17.01
C SER A 12 0.05 -29.47 15.79
N MET A 13 -1.01 -30.31 15.74
CA MET A 13 -1.99 -30.29 14.65
C MET A 13 -2.79 -28.99 14.60
N THR A 14 -3.18 -28.43 15.74
CA THR A 14 -3.85 -27.11 15.78
C THR A 14 -2.93 -26.02 15.27
N THR A 15 -1.66 -26.01 15.68
CA THR A 15 -0.67 -25.03 15.21
C THR A 15 -0.45 -25.14 13.70
N LEU A 16 -0.30 -26.36 13.18
CA LEU A 16 -0.15 -26.59 11.74
C LEU A 16 -1.38 -26.16 10.97
N THR A 17 -2.58 -26.41 11.49
CA THR A 17 -3.84 -26.01 10.84
C THR A 17 -3.97 -24.49 10.80
N VAL A 18 -3.67 -23.82 11.91
CA VAL A 18 -3.66 -22.34 11.97
C VAL A 18 -2.64 -21.79 10.98
N PHE A 19 -1.42 -22.34 10.97
CA PHE A 19 -0.39 -21.94 10.01
C PHE A 19 -0.85 -22.17 8.57
N HIS A 20 -1.49 -23.30 8.27
CA HIS A 20 -1.97 -23.61 6.93
C HIS A 20 -3.06 -22.65 6.45
N VAL A 21 -4.01 -22.31 7.34
CA VAL A 21 -5.08 -21.36 7.03
C VAL A 21 -4.52 -19.93 6.85
N LEU A 22 -3.53 -19.53 7.65
CA LEU A 22 -2.93 -18.19 7.60
C LEU A 22 -1.83 -18.04 6.53
N SER A 23 -1.21 -19.14 6.08
CA SER A 23 -0.19 -19.16 5.02
C SER A 23 -0.79 -19.36 3.62
N GLY A 24 -2.11 -19.45 3.51
CA GLY A 24 -2.79 -19.43 2.24
C GLY A 24 -2.47 -18.13 1.49
N ASP A 25 -2.05 -18.28 0.24
CA ASP A 25 -1.89 -17.16 -0.68
C ASP A 25 -3.23 -16.42 -0.83
N PRO A 26 -3.31 -15.12 -0.51
CA PRO A 26 -4.56 -14.37 -0.61
C PRO A 26 -5.05 -14.17 -2.05
N ILE A 27 -4.17 -14.31 -3.05
CA ILE A 27 -4.51 -14.12 -4.47
C ILE A 27 -3.73 -15.09 -5.38
N PRO A 28 -4.00 -16.40 -5.27
CA PRO A 28 -3.19 -17.44 -5.92
C PRO A 28 -3.18 -17.39 -7.45
N ASP A 29 -4.12 -16.66 -8.06
CA ASP A 29 -4.19 -16.43 -9.50
C ASP A 29 -3.26 -15.32 -10.01
N LYS A 30 -2.74 -14.46 -9.11
CA LYS A 30 -1.90 -13.29 -9.47
C LYS A 30 -0.70 -13.05 -8.56
N SER A 31 -0.53 -13.78 -7.47
CA SER A 31 0.56 -13.51 -6.52
C SER A 31 1.95 -13.57 -7.15
N ASP A 32 2.14 -14.38 -8.19
CA ASP A 32 3.39 -14.55 -8.93
C ASP A 32 3.78 -13.35 -9.81
N ARG A 33 2.81 -12.50 -10.15
CA ARG A 33 2.97 -11.29 -10.99
C ARG A 33 2.89 -9.98 -10.22
N LEU A 34 2.57 -10.03 -8.92
CA LEU A 34 2.45 -8.85 -8.06
C LEU A 34 3.77 -8.62 -7.34
N PHE A 35 4.42 -7.50 -7.66
CA PHE A 35 5.70 -7.14 -7.08
C PHE A 35 5.56 -5.90 -6.22
N TYR A 36 6.18 -5.97 -5.05
CA TYR A 36 6.34 -4.85 -4.15
C TYR A 36 7.63 -4.11 -4.47
N VAL A 37 7.51 -2.87 -4.95
CA VAL A 37 8.65 -2.12 -5.48
C VAL A 37 9.38 -1.42 -4.35
N GLN A 38 10.69 -1.63 -4.28
CA GLN A 38 11.58 -0.95 -3.34
C GLN A 38 12.61 -0.13 -4.13
N VAL A 39 12.79 1.11 -3.70
CA VAL A 39 13.75 2.06 -4.26
C VAL A 39 14.44 2.73 -3.09
N ASP A 40 15.78 2.80 -3.09
CA ASP A 40 16.50 3.59 -2.10
C ASP A 40 16.59 5.05 -2.57
N PRO A 41 15.88 5.99 -1.94
CA PRO A 41 15.92 7.41 -2.31
C PRO A 41 17.11 8.15 -1.68
N ARG A 42 17.91 7.49 -0.84
CA ARG A 42 19.02 8.12 -0.13
C ARG A 42 20.19 8.41 -1.08
N PRO A 43 20.98 9.46 -0.81
CA PRO A 43 22.23 9.68 -1.54
C PRO A 43 23.14 8.45 -1.42
N ARG A 44 23.96 8.20 -2.45
CA ARG A 44 24.94 7.10 -2.45
C ARG A 44 25.92 7.14 -1.27
N ALA A 45 26.12 8.32 -0.67
CA ALA A 45 26.92 8.48 0.54
C ALA A 45 26.22 7.79 1.73
N GLY A 46 26.75 6.66 2.17
CA GLY A 46 26.16 5.83 3.22
C GLY A 46 25.52 4.54 2.73
N TYR A 47 25.52 4.28 1.41
CA TYR A 47 25.08 3.00 0.85
C TYR A 47 25.97 1.84 1.34
N LEU A 48 25.34 0.82 1.92
CA LEU A 48 25.98 -0.44 2.29
C LEU A 48 25.60 -1.52 1.29
N THR A 49 26.60 -2.17 0.67
CA THR A 49 26.36 -3.27 -0.26
C THR A 49 25.62 -4.41 0.43
N GLY A 50 24.51 -4.84 -0.17
CA GLY A 50 23.68 -5.93 0.36
C GLY A 50 22.65 -5.49 1.41
N GLU A 51 22.57 -4.20 1.74
CA GLU A 51 21.42 -3.67 2.49
C GLU A 51 20.22 -3.53 1.53
N GLU A 52 19.11 -4.18 1.88
CA GLU A 52 17.85 -4.00 1.14
C GLU A 52 17.30 -2.60 1.41
N PRO A 53 16.74 -1.90 0.39
CA PRO A 53 16.12 -0.60 0.60
C PRO A 53 14.94 -0.66 1.57
N GLU A 54 14.51 0.51 2.01
CA GLU A 54 13.26 0.64 2.74
C GLU A 54 12.10 0.06 1.94
N SER A 55 11.18 -0.59 2.65
CA SER A 55 9.98 -1.15 2.03
C SER A 55 9.10 -0.05 1.44
N GLN A 56 9.13 1.16 1.97
CA GLN A 56 8.35 2.27 1.45
C GLN A 56 9.26 3.26 0.73
N MET A 57 8.69 4.02 -0.18
CA MET A 57 9.42 5.01 -0.97
C MET A 57 8.88 6.42 -0.73
N THR A 58 9.59 7.41 -1.27
CA THR A 58 9.14 8.80 -1.21
C THR A 58 7.94 9.02 -2.12
N ARG A 59 7.14 10.04 -1.81
CA ARG A 59 6.02 10.44 -2.66
C ARG A 59 6.48 10.85 -4.06
N PHE A 60 7.62 11.53 -4.17
CA PHE A 60 8.22 11.93 -5.44
C PHE A 60 8.49 10.71 -6.34
N ASP A 61 9.14 9.69 -5.80
CA ASP A 61 9.50 8.48 -6.55
C ASP A 61 8.24 7.71 -6.95
N ALA A 62 7.29 7.54 -6.02
CA ALA A 62 6.03 6.85 -6.28
C ALA A 62 5.21 7.54 -7.39
N GLU A 63 5.03 8.87 -7.34
CA GLU A 63 4.31 9.60 -8.38
C GLU A 63 5.07 9.58 -9.72
N THR A 64 6.40 9.54 -9.68
CA THR A 64 7.23 9.44 -10.89
C THR A 64 7.08 8.07 -11.54
N LEU A 65 7.18 6.98 -10.79
CA LEU A 65 6.91 5.63 -11.29
C LEU A 65 5.47 5.51 -11.80
N LEU A 66 4.50 6.10 -11.10
CA LEU A 66 3.11 6.09 -11.51
C LEU A 66 2.89 6.80 -12.86
N ARG A 67 3.71 7.81 -13.16
CA ARG A 67 3.69 8.52 -14.43
C ARG A 67 4.43 7.77 -15.55
N GLU A 68 5.50 7.05 -15.23
CA GLU A 68 6.28 6.29 -16.22
C GLU A 68 5.53 5.08 -16.79
N LYS A 69 4.56 4.51 -16.05
CA LYS A 69 3.67 3.42 -16.51
C LYS A 69 4.41 2.24 -17.14
N ARG A 70 5.43 1.74 -16.44
CA ARG A 70 6.21 0.57 -16.89
C ARG A 70 5.53 -0.78 -16.59
N GLY A 71 4.63 -0.81 -15.61
CA GLY A 71 3.83 -1.97 -15.26
C GLY A 71 2.57 -2.13 -16.11
N GLU A 72 2.01 -3.35 -16.14
CA GLU A 72 0.66 -3.56 -16.70
C GLU A 72 -0.39 -2.84 -15.84
N ARG A 73 -0.23 -2.93 -14.51
CA ARG A 73 -0.96 -2.15 -13.51
C ARG A 73 0.00 -1.66 -12.45
N GLN A 74 -0.29 -0.50 -11.87
CA GLN A 74 0.56 0.06 -10.83
C GLN A 74 -0.23 0.86 -9.81
N ALA A 75 0.02 0.59 -8.54
CA ALA A 75 -0.72 1.17 -7.44
C ALA A 75 0.21 1.75 -6.39
N MET A 76 0.11 3.06 -6.15
CA MET A 76 0.71 3.70 -4.99
C MET A 76 -0.34 3.82 -3.88
N MET A 77 0.03 3.58 -2.64
CA MET A 77 -0.90 3.62 -1.52
C MET A 77 -0.27 3.97 -0.19
N SER A 78 -1.09 4.47 0.73
CA SER A 78 -0.76 4.69 2.13
C SER A 78 -1.97 4.36 3.00
N ALA A 79 -1.72 3.92 4.22
CA ALA A 79 -2.77 3.93 5.24
C ALA A 79 -3.02 5.37 5.69
N GLY A 80 -4.21 5.64 6.22
CA GLY A 80 -4.57 6.91 6.82
C GLY A 80 -5.76 6.75 7.75
N ASP A 81 -6.25 7.87 8.25
CA ASP A 81 -7.50 7.96 8.98
C ASP A 81 -8.30 9.16 8.46
N ALA A 82 -9.61 9.07 8.58
CA ALA A 82 -10.50 10.19 8.32
C ALA A 82 -11.61 10.24 9.36
N THR A 83 -11.99 11.47 9.73
CA THR A 83 -13.25 11.72 10.42
C THR A 83 -14.37 11.82 9.40
N ILE A 84 -15.39 10.98 9.55
CA ILE A 84 -16.58 11.01 8.71
C ILE A 84 -17.71 11.69 9.47
N GLU A 85 -18.28 12.72 8.86
CA GLU A 85 -19.50 13.38 9.31
C GLU A 85 -20.64 13.05 8.33
N PRO A 86 -21.57 12.14 8.70
CA PRO A 86 -22.64 11.75 7.81
C PRO A 86 -23.72 12.84 7.71
N GLU A 87 -23.97 13.32 6.50
CA GLU A 87 -25.02 14.31 6.26
C GLU A 87 -26.41 13.72 6.51
N GLY A 88 -27.28 14.46 7.21
CA GLY A 88 -28.66 14.06 7.46
C GLY A 88 -28.84 12.87 8.41
N SER A 89 -27.79 12.47 9.12
CA SER A 89 -27.83 11.39 10.11
C SER A 89 -27.80 11.91 11.54
N ALA A 90 -28.38 11.15 12.48
CA ALA A 90 -28.20 11.38 13.92
C ALA A 90 -26.87 10.82 14.45
N LEU A 91 -26.08 10.16 13.59
CA LEU A 91 -24.76 9.65 13.94
C LEU A 91 -23.81 10.81 14.21
N LYS A 92 -23.10 10.73 15.34
CA LYS A 92 -22.00 11.67 15.64
C LYS A 92 -20.83 11.41 14.68
N PRO A 93 -20.00 12.43 14.38
CA PRO A 93 -18.76 12.22 13.65
C PRO A 93 -17.92 11.12 14.29
N PHE A 94 -17.34 10.26 13.46
CA PHE A 94 -16.52 9.14 13.90
C PHE A 94 -15.27 9.01 13.04
N ASN A 95 -14.19 8.51 13.63
CA ASN A 95 -12.97 8.20 12.91
C ASN A 95 -13.05 6.80 12.32
N ILE A 96 -12.50 6.64 11.13
CA ILE A 96 -12.35 5.36 10.46
C ILE A 96 -10.96 5.26 9.86
N ASP A 97 -10.38 4.06 9.92
CA ASP A 97 -9.14 3.75 9.21
C ASP A 97 -9.42 3.72 7.71
N THR A 98 -8.52 4.31 6.94
CA THR A 98 -8.68 4.47 5.51
C THR A 98 -7.45 4.01 4.75
N ARG A 99 -7.63 3.78 3.45
CA ARG A 99 -6.51 3.60 2.53
C ARG A 99 -6.58 4.61 1.40
N TRP A 100 -5.50 5.36 1.25
CA TRP A 100 -5.26 6.25 0.15
C TRP A 100 -4.60 5.43 -0.95
N THR A 101 -5.17 5.36 -2.14
CA THR A 101 -4.61 4.53 -3.22
C THR A 101 -4.90 5.11 -4.59
N SER A 102 -4.31 4.56 -5.65
CA SER A 102 -4.69 4.84 -7.04
C SER A 102 -5.68 3.80 -7.59
N ALA A 103 -6.34 4.13 -8.70
CA ALA A 103 -7.43 3.37 -9.30
C ALA A 103 -7.05 1.94 -9.70
N ASP A 104 -5.79 1.71 -10.09
CA ASP A 104 -5.31 0.40 -10.53
C ASP A 104 -5.25 -0.63 -9.39
N PHE A 105 -5.33 -0.18 -8.12
CA PHE A 105 -5.41 -1.05 -6.96
C PHE A 105 -6.55 -2.07 -7.04
N PHE A 106 -7.75 -1.65 -7.47
CA PHE A 106 -8.92 -2.50 -7.49
C PHE A 106 -8.79 -3.70 -8.45
N PRO A 107 -8.46 -3.49 -9.74
CA PRO A 107 -8.24 -4.60 -10.66
C PRO A 107 -6.94 -5.36 -10.40
N MET A 108 -5.93 -4.74 -9.78
CA MET A 108 -4.67 -5.40 -9.39
C MET A 108 -4.92 -6.47 -8.31
N PHE A 109 -5.64 -6.13 -7.24
CA PHE A 109 -5.89 -7.04 -6.10
C PHE A 109 -7.26 -7.73 -6.13
N ASN A 110 -7.97 -7.71 -7.27
CA ASN A 110 -9.30 -8.32 -7.41
C ASN A 110 -10.29 -7.88 -6.32
N VAL A 111 -10.24 -6.61 -5.92
CA VAL A 111 -11.00 -6.11 -4.76
C VAL A 111 -12.51 -6.17 -5.05
N PRO A 112 -13.30 -6.91 -4.25
CA PRO A 112 -14.71 -7.10 -4.53
C PRO A 112 -15.51 -5.83 -4.24
N MET A 113 -16.30 -5.38 -5.21
CA MET A 113 -17.22 -4.26 -5.03
C MET A 113 -18.55 -4.74 -4.48
N LEU A 114 -18.93 -4.30 -3.28
CA LEU A 114 -20.24 -4.59 -2.70
C LEU A 114 -21.35 -3.75 -3.36
N TYR A 115 -21.07 -2.47 -3.59
CA TYR A 115 -21.99 -1.50 -4.18
C TYR A 115 -21.23 -0.50 -5.05
N GLY A 116 -21.89 -0.01 -6.11
CA GLY A 116 -21.32 1.00 -7.00
C GLY A 116 -20.17 0.48 -7.85
N ARG A 117 -19.22 1.36 -8.14
CA ARG A 117 -18.02 1.07 -8.93
C ARG A 117 -16.78 1.64 -8.25
N ALA A 118 -15.62 1.03 -8.52
CA ALA A 118 -14.34 1.68 -8.26
C ALA A 118 -14.21 2.97 -9.10
N TRP A 119 -13.37 3.89 -8.62
CA TRP A 119 -12.98 5.05 -9.41
C TRP A 119 -11.99 4.64 -10.52
N THR A 120 -11.89 5.48 -11.54
CA THR A 120 -11.06 5.24 -12.73
C THR A 120 -9.78 6.05 -12.68
N ALA A 121 -8.83 5.74 -13.56
CA ALA A 121 -7.63 6.56 -13.72
C ALA A 121 -7.95 8.02 -14.07
N SER A 122 -9.04 8.26 -14.83
CA SER A 122 -9.50 9.63 -15.11
C SER A 122 -10.03 10.34 -13.86
N ASP A 123 -10.59 9.60 -12.90
CA ASP A 123 -11.04 10.16 -11.62
C ASP A 123 -9.81 10.54 -10.75
N ASP A 124 -8.74 9.74 -10.77
CA ASP A 124 -7.47 10.08 -10.11
C ASP A 124 -6.82 11.33 -10.72
N ASP A 125 -6.71 11.38 -12.06
CA ASP A 125 -6.13 12.50 -12.81
C ASP A 125 -6.94 13.79 -12.60
N GLY A 126 -8.28 13.65 -12.52
CA GLY A 126 -9.21 14.74 -12.24
C GLY A 126 -9.30 15.16 -10.78
N ARG A 127 -8.56 14.50 -9.86
CA ARG A 127 -8.63 14.73 -8.40
C ARG A 127 -10.08 14.66 -7.89
N ALA A 128 -10.80 13.65 -8.36
CA ALA A 128 -12.21 13.48 -8.05
C ALA A 128 -12.40 13.16 -6.56
N ARG A 129 -13.34 13.85 -5.91
CA ARG A 129 -13.70 13.61 -4.51
C ARG A 129 -14.64 12.42 -4.39
N VAL A 130 -14.10 11.24 -4.68
CA VAL A 130 -14.81 9.96 -4.64
C VAL A 130 -14.25 9.06 -3.55
N VAL A 131 -15.10 8.22 -3.00
CA VAL A 131 -14.75 7.25 -1.96
C VAL A 131 -15.35 5.90 -2.35
N CYS A 132 -14.57 4.83 -2.18
CA CYS A 132 -15.03 3.47 -2.37
C CYS A 132 -14.94 2.70 -1.04
N CYS A 133 -15.92 1.83 -0.76
CA CYS A 133 -16.03 1.15 0.53
C CYS A 133 -16.10 -0.40 0.44
N PRO A 134 -15.15 -1.10 -0.23
CA PRO A 134 -15.13 -2.55 -0.21
C PRO A 134 -14.52 -3.04 1.12
N GLY A 135 -15.36 -3.24 2.14
CA GLY A 135 -14.91 -3.72 3.45
C GLY A 135 -14.09 -2.73 4.31
N GLY A 136 -13.79 -1.53 3.78
CA GLY A 136 -13.12 -0.42 4.45
C GLY A 136 -13.13 0.83 3.57
N LEU A 137 -12.86 2.02 4.11
CA LEU A 137 -12.96 3.27 3.37
C LEU A 137 -11.68 3.56 2.57
N MET A 138 -11.82 3.79 1.27
CA MET A 138 -10.71 4.07 0.36
C MET A 138 -10.99 5.33 -0.47
N MET A 139 -9.95 6.11 -0.74
CA MET A 139 -10.06 7.28 -1.63
C MET A 139 -8.79 7.48 -2.48
N PRO A 140 -8.88 8.26 -3.57
CA PRO A 140 -7.71 8.64 -4.36
C PRO A 140 -6.63 9.30 -3.50
N LEU A 141 -5.39 8.82 -3.59
CA LEU A 141 -4.25 9.41 -2.88
C LEU A 141 -4.05 10.89 -3.24
N SER A 142 -4.24 11.25 -4.52
CA SER A 142 -4.17 12.64 -4.98
C SER A 142 -5.15 13.56 -4.24
N THR A 143 -6.37 13.08 -4.02
CA THR A 143 -7.42 13.82 -3.30
C THR A 143 -7.10 13.89 -1.80
N ALA A 144 -6.59 12.81 -1.21
CA ALA A 144 -6.18 12.81 0.19
C ALA A 144 -5.08 13.85 0.46
N MET A 145 -4.12 13.98 -0.46
CA MET A 145 -3.06 14.99 -0.38
C MET A 145 -3.59 16.42 -0.55
N ASP A 146 -4.56 16.64 -1.44
CA ASP A 146 -5.18 17.97 -1.61
C ASP A 146 -5.98 18.42 -0.39
N LEU A 147 -6.55 17.46 0.34
CA LEU A 147 -7.26 17.68 1.59
C LEU A 147 -6.32 17.72 2.80
N LYS A 148 -5.01 17.55 2.61
CA LYS A 148 -3.99 17.45 3.67
C LYS A 148 -4.33 16.41 4.72
N LEU A 149 -4.85 15.26 4.27
CA LEU A 149 -5.12 14.13 5.16
C LEU A 149 -3.81 13.45 5.55
N GLY A 150 -3.73 13.05 6.81
CA GLY A 150 -2.56 12.37 7.35
C GLY A 150 -2.35 10.98 6.75
N SER A 151 -1.12 10.50 6.84
CA SER A 151 -0.77 9.11 6.60
C SER A 151 -0.52 8.40 7.92
N ASN A 152 -1.02 7.17 8.03
CA ASN A 152 -0.75 6.29 9.18
C ASN A 152 0.33 5.27 8.86
N GLY A 153 1.12 4.93 9.87
CA GLY A 153 2.18 3.94 9.77
C GLY A 153 3.56 4.59 9.70
N ASN A 154 4.41 4.04 8.83
CA ASN A 154 5.81 4.42 8.77
C ASN A 154 6.00 5.80 8.14
N MET A 155 6.92 6.59 8.70
CA MET A 155 7.30 7.92 8.23
C MET A 155 8.79 8.10 8.51
N ASN A 156 9.62 7.50 7.67
CA ASN A 156 11.08 7.53 7.83
C ASN A 156 11.68 8.66 7.01
N CYS A 157 12.01 9.76 7.69
CA CYS A 157 12.68 10.90 7.07
C CYS A 157 14.20 10.79 7.28
N PHE A 158 14.97 10.91 6.19
CA PHE A 158 16.42 10.72 6.20
C PHE A 158 17.22 12.00 5.94
N ARG A 159 16.53 13.14 5.83
CA ARG A 159 17.14 14.47 5.66
C ARG A 159 16.22 15.53 6.25
N ASP A 160 16.80 16.58 6.80
CA ASP A 160 16.05 17.74 7.29
C ASP A 160 15.49 18.58 6.13
N GLY A 161 14.35 19.24 6.37
CA GLY A 161 13.80 20.22 5.44
C GLY A 161 12.82 19.66 4.42
N ALA A 162 11.76 18.99 4.88
CA ALA A 162 10.59 18.84 4.05
C ALA A 162 10.09 20.24 3.63
N PRO A 163 9.70 20.45 2.35
CA PRO A 163 9.04 21.68 1.93
C PRO A 163 7.88 22.01 2.88
N ASP A 164 7.81 23.27 3.32
CA ASP A 164 6.74 23.78 4.20
C ASP A 164 6.57 23.06 5.54
N ASP A 165 7.60 22.33 6.01
CA ASP A 165 7.55 21.50 7.23
C ASP A 165 6.48 20.39 7.17
N ASP A 166 6.12 19.96 5.95
CA ASP A 166 5.12 18.92 5.69
C ASP A 166 5.77 17.64 5.16
N SER A 167 5.82 16.60 6.00
CA SER A 167 6.38 15.28 5.68
C SER A 167 5.61 14.52 4.57
N ASN A 168 4.38 14.93 4.25
CA ASN A 168 3.58 14.37 3.16
C ASN A 168 3.72 15.17 1.84
N SER A 169 4.50 16.25 1.85
CA SER A 169 4.76 17.04 0.65
C SER A 169 5.50 16.23 -0.43
N ILE A 170 5.32 16.61 -1.69
CA ILE A 170 5.85 15.85 -2.83
C ILE A 170 7.37 15.67 -2.78
N ASN A 171 8.12 16.66 -2.30
CA ASN A 171 9.58 16.62 -2.21
C ASN A 171 10.09 16.40 -0.79
N ALA A 172 9.24 15.95 0.14
CA ALA A 172 9.68 15.55 1.47
C ALA A 172 10.65 14.35 1.36
N PRO A 173 11.81 14.39 2.03
CA PRO A 173 12.76 13.28 2.05
C PRO A 173 12.32 12.19 3.04
N CYS A 174 11.06 11.76 2.93
CA CYS A 174 10.43 10.81 3.83
C CYS A 174 9.84 9.64 3.05
N THR A 175 10.11 8.41 3.49
CA THR A 175 9.52 7.21 2.92
C THR A 175 8.28 6.80 3.70
N TRP A 176 7.14 6.79 3.02
CA TRP A 176 5.83 6.46 3.60
C TRP A 176 4.84 5.85 2.59
N ILE A 177 5.19 5.85 1.29
CA ILE A 177 4.34 5.32 0.23
C ILE A 177 4.70 3.86 -0.07
N GLN A 178 3.69 3.00 -0.07
CA GLN A 178 3.76 1.64 -0.59
C GLN A 178 3.51 1.67 -2.09
N TYR A 179 4.32 0.95 -2.87
CA TYR A 179 4.14 0.87 -4.32
C TYR A 179 4.11 -0.58 -4.79
N TRP A 180 3.06 -0.92 -5.51
CA TRP A 180 2.84 -2.25 -6.09
C TRP A 180 2.75 -2.15 -7.60
N VAL A 181 3.23 -3.19 -8.27
CA VAL A 181 3.15 -3.30 -9.73
C VAL A 181 2.75 -4.72 -10.12
N GLU A 182 1.88 -4.84 -11.12
CA GLU A 182 1.61 -6.08 -11.83
C GLU A 182 2.52 -6.13 -13.07
N LEU A 183 3.41 -7.14 -13.13
CA LEU A 183 4.40 -7.31 -14.18
C LEU A 183 4.50 -8.78 -14.59
N ASP A 184 4.95 -9.01 -15.83
CA ASP A 184 5.42 -10.33 -16.26
C ASP A 184 6.65 -10.72 -15.42
N PRO A 185 6.63 -11.89 -14.73
CA PRO A 185 7.75 -12.32 -13.89
C PRO A 185 9.08 -12.43 -14.63
N SER A 186 9.05 -12.71 -15.95
CA SER A 186 10.27 -12.77 -16.77
C SER A 186 10.99 -11.42 -16.90
N LYS A 187 10.28 -10.31 -16.66
CA LYS A 187 10.82 -8.95 -16.70
C LYS A 187 11.20 -8.42 -15.33
N ALA A 188 10.87 -9.12 -14.25
CA ALA A 188 11.11 -8.64 -12.89
C ALA A 188 12.60 -8.41 -12.60
N GLU A 189 13.48 -9.29 -13.11
CA GLU A 189 14.93 -9.18 -12.96
C GLU A 189 15.50 -7.95 -13.70
N ASP A 190 14.88 -7.48 -14.79
CA ASP A 190 15.31 -6.28 -15.51
C ASP A 190 15.14 -5.00 -14.66
N TYR A 191 14.29 -5.05 -13.62
CA TYR A 191 14.04 -3.94 -12.70
C TYR A 191 14.88 -4.02 -11.42
N ARG A 192 15.64 -5.10 -11.21
CA ARG A 192 16.58 -5.18 -10.09
C ARG A 192 17.85 -4.42 -10.46
N PRO A 193 18.23 -3.39 -9.69
CA PRO A 193 19.47 -2.69 -9.97
C PRO A 193 20.67 -3.65 -9.78
N THR A 194 21.39 -3.93 -10.87
CA THR A 194 22.64 -4.71 -10.86
C THR A 194 23.80 -3.78 -10.47
N TRP A 195 24.07 -3.62 -9.17
CA TRP A 195 25.28 -2.91 -8.70
C TRP A 195 26.04 -3.73 -7.68
#